data_AF-A0A2V8ETR2-F1
#
_entry.id   AF-A0A2V8ETR2-F1
#
_cell.length_a   1.000
_cell.length_b   1.000
_cell.length_c   1.000
_cell.angle_alpha   90.00
_cell.angle_beta   90.00
_cell.angle_gamma   90.00
#
_symmetry.space_group_name_H-M   'P 1'
#
loop_
_entity.id
_entity.type
_entity.pdbx_description
1 polymer ?
#
loop_
_entity_poly.entity_id
_entity_poly.type
_entity_poly.pdbx_seq_one_letter_code
_entity_poly.pdbx_strand_id
1 'polypeptide(L)'
;MTNARIVGFGALAILVALYVVGAVSVPPGSLRHEVQTLPLWFPIVAGLRGKPIAKWAALPCFIFWLTVMIFIWLFLLGWARIVSGHFFPTEIAMTLVIGAASIAGIAACVRWRTPVGPVAAAGMFLLAGALQFLAFRVSLVPYIARR
;
A
#
# COMPACT_ATOMS: atom_id res chain seq x y z
N MET A 1 9.11 -2.84 19.76
CA MET A 1 9.21 -3.32 18.36
C MET A 1 10.18 -2.40 17.61
N THR A 2 11.08 -2.89 16.76
CA THR A 2 12.01 -2.02 16.00
C THR A 2 11.27 -1.29 14.87
N ASN A 3 11.74 -0.12 14.45
CA ASN A 3 11.13 0.62 13.33
C ASN A 3 11.08 -0.22 12.04
N ALA A 4 12.10 -1.04 11.79
CA ALA A 4 12.13 -1.97 10.66
C ALA A 4 10.97 -2.96 10.68
N ARG A 5 10.67 -3.53 11.85
CA ARG A 5 9.55 -4.45 12.02
C ARG A 5 8.21 -3.74 11.88
N ILE A 6 8.08 -2.52 12.40
CA ILE A 6 6.86 -1.71 12.21
C ILE A 6 6.61 -1.47 10.72
N VAL A 7 7.65 -1.13 9.95
CA VAL A 7 7.56 -1.00 8.49
C VAL A 7 7.13 -2.32 7.83
N GLY A 8 7.77 -3.44 8.19
CA GLY A 8 7.44 -4.75 7.63
C GLY A 8 6.00 -5.17 7.94
N PHE A 9 5.55 -5.04 9.19
CA PHE A 9 4.19 -5.36 9.61
C PHE A 9 3.15 -4.38 9.05
N GLY A 10 3.49 -3.10 8.90
CA GLY A 10 2.61 -2.13 8.24
C GLY A 10 2.36 -2.49 6.79
N ALA A 11 3.42 -2.86 6.04
CA ALA A 11 3.27 -3.31 4.66
C ALA A 11 2.49 -4.63 4.57
N LEU A 12 2.69 -5.55 5.52
CA LEU A 12 1.95 -6.80 5.60
C LEU A 12 0.46 -6.56 5.90
N ALA A 13 0.14 -5.63 6.80
CA ALA A 13 -1.24 -5.28 7.12
C ALA A 13 -1.98 -4.72 5.90
N ILE A 14 -1.31 -3.87 5.10
CA ILE A 14 -1.88 -3.38 3.83
C ILE A 14 -2.12 -4.55 2.87
N LEU A 15 -1.14 -5.46 2.72
CA LEU A 15 -1.30 -6.63 1.88
C LEU A 15 -2.51 -7.46 2.29
N VAL A 16 -2.60 -7.83 3.57
CA VAL A 16 -3.72 -8.64 4.09
C VAL A 16 -5.06 -7.92 3.89
N ALA A 17 -5.14 -6.63 4.18
CA ALA A 17 -6.36 -5.86 3.98
C ALA A 17 -6.79 -5.84 2.51
N LEU A 18 -5.86 -5.73 1.57
CA LEU A 18 -6.16 -5.77 0.13
C LEU A 18 -6.64 -7.15 -0.33
N TYR A 19 -6.08 -8.24 0.21
CA TYR A 19 -6.59 -9.58 -0.05
C TYR A 19 -8.00 -9.78 0.52
N VAL A 20 -8.28 -9.25 1.72
CA VAL A 20 -9.64 -9.26 2.29
C VAL A 20 -10.61 -8.51 1.38
N VAL A 21 -10.26 -7.30 0.92
CA VAL A 21 -11.08 -6.55 -0.05
C VAL A 21 -11.31 -7.38 -1.32
N GLY A 22 -10.27 -7.96 -1.91
CA GLY A 22 -10.40 -8.78 -3.11
C GLY A 22 -11.28 -10.02 -2.95
N ALA A 23 -11.33 -10.60 -1.76
CA ALA A 23 -12.18 -11.74 -1.43
C ALA A 23 -13.66 -11.36 -1.24
N VAL A 24 -13.95 -10.14 -0.78
CA VAL A 24 -15.33 -9.66 -0.54
C VAL A 24 -15.92 -8.83 -1.68
N SER A 25 -15.09 -8.28 -2.57
CA SER A 25 -15.56 -7.53 -3.75
C SER A 25 -16.35 -8.44 -4.70
N VAL A 26 -17.25 -7.86 -5.50
CA VAL A 26 -18.11 -8.59 -6.44
C VAL A 26 -17.76 -8.22 -7.88
N PRO A 27 -17.37 -9.17 -8.75
CA PRO A 27 -17.18 -10.59 -8.47
C PRO A 27 -15.93 -10.87 -7.60
N PRO A 28 -15.98 -11.87 -6.71
CA PRO A 28 -14.87 -12.22 -5.83
C PRO A 28 -13.70 -12.82 -6.62
N GLY A 29 -12.48 -12.55 -6.15
CA GLY A 29 -11.26 -13.16 -6.70
C GLY A 29 -10.56 -12.33 -7.78
N SER A 30 -10.86 -11.03 -7.90
CA SER A 30 -10.19 -10.21 -8.92
C SER A 30 -8.67 -10.16 -8.74
N LEU A 31 -7.91 -10.49 -9.80
CA LEU A 31 -6.45 -10.42 -9.89
C LEU A 31 -5.90 -9.01 -9.59
N ARG A 32 -6.76 -8.00 -9.63
CA ARG A 32 -6.45 -6.61 -9.29
C ARG A 32 -5.67 -6.48 -7.97
N HIS A 33 -6.13 -7.14 -6.92
CA HIS A 33 -5.55 -6.98 -5.58
C HIS A 33 -4.21 -7.71 -5.46
N GLU A 34 -4.06 -8.83 -6.16
CA GLU A 34 -2.77 -9.54 -6.26
C GLU A 34 -1.72 -8.67 -6.95
N VAL A 35 -2.05 -8.09 -8.11
CA VAL A 35 -1.13 -7.22 -8.84
C VAL A 35 -0.74 -5.99 -8.01
N GLN A 36 -1.70 -5.37 -7.32
CA GLN A 36 -1.46 -4.19 -6.48
C GLN A 36 -0.56 -4.45 -5.27
N THR A 37 -0.50 -5.70 -4.77
CA THR A 37 0.31 -6.08 -3.60
C THR A 37 1.73 -6.50 -3.96
N LEU A 38 2.03 -6.79 -5.24
CA LEU A 38 3.38 -7.20 -5.69
C LEU A 38 4.50 -6.30 -5.15
N PRO A 39 4.39 -4.95 -5.21
CA PRO A 39 5.48 -4.08 -4.76
C PRO A 39 5.65 -4.06 -3.23
N LEU A 40 4.66 -4.51 -2.47
CA LEU A 40 4.72 -4.57 -1.00
C LEU A 40 5.53 -5.77 -0.47
N TRP A 41 5.71 -6.83 -1.26
CA TRP A 41 6.46 -8.01 -0.82
C TRP A 41 7.92 -7.69 -0.46
N PHE A 42 8.57 -6.84 -1.24
CA PHE A 42 9.94 -6.43 -0.95
C PHE A 42 10.08 -5.71 0.40
N PRO A 43 9.35 -4.61 0.70
CA PRO A 43 9.43 -3.96 2.00
C PRO A 43 8.96 -4.83 3.16
N ILE A 44 8.03 -5.78 2.96
CA ILE A 44 7.65 -6.77 3.97
C ILE A 44 8.88 -7.61 4.35
N VAL A 45 9.48 -8.31 3.39
CA VAL A 45 10.60 -9.22 3.64
C VAL A 45 11.81 -8.46 4.16
N ALA A 46 12.15 -7.33 3.54
CA ALA A 46 13.28 -6.51 3.96
C ALA A 46 13.08 -5.93 5.37
N GLY A 47 11.87 -5.47 5.71
CA GLY A 47 11.54 -4.91 7.01
C GLY A 47 11.56 -5.96 8.12
N LEU A 48 10.99 -7.14 7.88
CA LEU A 48 11.01 -8.26 8.83
C LEU A 48 12.44 -8.79 9.05
N ARG A 49 13.31 -8.73 8.02
CA ARG A 49 14.74 -9.05 8.11
C ARG A 49 15.59 -7.90 8.69
N GLY A 50 14.99 -6.78 9.08
CA GLY A 50 15.71 -5.64 9.68
C GLY A 50 16.62 -4.88 8.71
N LYS A 51 16.45 -5.05 7.39
CA LYS A 51 17.32 -4.43 6.39
C LYS A 51 16.97 -2.94 6.23
N PRO A 52 17.96 -2.02 6.25
CA PRO A 52 17.70 -0.58 6.24
C PRO A 52 17.10 -0.07 4.92
N ILE A 53 17.28 -0.82 3.82
CA ILE A 53 16.69 -0.51 2.52
C ILE A 53 15.15 -0.62 2.52
N ALA A 54 14.57 -1.35 3.48
CA ALA A 54 13.12 -1.52 3.62
C ALA A 54 12.40 -0.18 3.77
N LYS A 55 13.00 0.78 4.51
CA LYS A 55 12.46 2.13 4.69
C LYS A 55 12.17 2.79 3.35
N TRP A 56 13.16 2.80 2.46
CA TRP A 56 13.12 3.55 1.21
C TRP A 56 12.22 2.90 0.17
N ALA A 57 12.06 1.57 0.23
CA ALA A 57 11.08 0.87 -0.59
C ALA A 57 9.65 1.01 -0.06
N ALA A 58 9.45 0.97 1.27
CA ALA A 58 8.12 1.00 1.88
C ALA A 58 7.49 2.39 1.86
N LEU A 59 8.30 3.44 2.05
CA LEU A 59 7.82 4.81 2.17
C LEU A 59 6.94 5.27 0.98
N PRO A 60 7.36 5.13 -0.30
CA PRO A 60 6.51 5.54 -1.42
C PRO A 60 5.23 4.70 -1.49
N CYS A 61 5.28 3.42 -1.12
CA CYS A 61 4.10 2.56 -1.09
C CYS A 61 3.10 3.00 -0.01
N PHE A 62 3.56 3.35 1.20
CA PHE A 62 2.68 3.88 2.25
C PHE A 62 2.07 5.22 1.88
N ILE A 63 2.85 6.12 1.29
CA ILE A 63 2.34 7.40 0.80
C ILE A 63 1.25 7.16 -0.25
N PHE A 64 1.54 6.30 -1.24
CA PHE A 64 0.59 5.95 -2.29
C PHE A 64 -0.72 5.41 -1.73
N TRP A 65 -0.66 4.40 -0.85
CA TRP A 65 -1.86 3.80 -0.27
C TRP A 65 -2.63 4.78 0.61
N LEU A 66 -1.96 5.58 1.42
CA LEU A 66 -2.61 6.62 2.23
C LEU A 66 -3.33 7.64 1.34
N THR A 67 -2.70 8.08 0.25
CA THR A 67 -3.32 8.98 -0.74
C THR A 67 -4.57 8.35 -1.35
N VAL A 68 -4.54 7.06 -1.72
CA VAL A 68 -5.72 6.34 -2.21
C VAL A 68 -6.82 6.30 -1.16
N MET A 69 -6.50 5.99 0.10
CA MET A 69 -7.49 5.97 1.18
C MET A 69 -8.13 7.34 1.38
N ILE A 70 -7.34 8.42 1.36
CA ILE A 70 -7.85 9.80 1.45
C ILE A 70 -8.84 10.08 0.32
N PHE A 71 -8.51 9.72 -0.93
CA PHE A 71 -9.43 9.91 -2.05
C PHE A 71 -10.73 9.10 -1.93
N ILE A 72 -10.66 7.86 -1.43
CA ILE A 72 -11.86 7.05 -1.15
C ILE A 72 -12.73 7.74 -0.10
N TRP A 73 -12.15 8.24 0.99
CA TRP A 73 -12.89 8.94 2.04
C TRP A 73 -13.51 10.25 1.56
N LEU A 74 -12.79 11.03 0.75
CA LEU A 74 -13.34 12.23 0.11
C LEU A 74 -14.52 11.90 -0.82
N PHE A 75 -14.49 10.76 -1.48
CA PHE A 75 -15.64 10.26 -2.25
C PHE A 75 -16.82 9.85 -1.35
N LEU A 76 -16.57 9.06 -0.30
CA LEU A 76 -17.60 8.61 0.64
C LEU A 76 -18.29 9.77 1.38
N LEU A 77 -17.55 10.85 1.68
CA LEU A 77 -18.09 12.08 2.28
C LEU A 77 -18.84 12.97 1.26
N GLY A 78 -18.85 12.59 -0.03
CA GLY A 78 -19.50 13.34 -1.10
C GLY A 78 -18.72 14.57 -1.59
N TRP A 79 -17.49 14.76 -1.12
CA TRP A 79 -16.67 15.94 -1.44
C TRP A 79 -15.93 15.81 -2.77
N ALA A 80 -15.66 14.59 -3.25
CA ALA A 80 -15.03 14.33 -4.54
C ALA A 80 -15.79 13.27 -5.34
N ARG A 81 -16.39 13.61 -6.48
CA ARG A 81 -17.10 12.65 -7.37
C ARG A 81 -16.19 12.02 -8.43
N ILE A 82 -14.88 11.96 -8.18
CA ILE A 82 -13.89 11.45 -9.13
C ILE A 82 -13.88 9.91 -9.15
N VAL A 83 -14.34 9.28 -8.07
CA VAL A 83 -14.50 7.81 -7.93
C VAL A 83 -16.00 7.51 -7.92
N SER A 84 -16.42 6.33 -8.37
CA SER A 84 -17.82 5.87 -8.31
C SER A 84 -17.85 4.38 -7.95
N GLY A 85 -18.65 3.97 -6.97
CA GLY A 85 -18.77 2.57 -6.57
C GLY A 85 -19.69 2.37 -5.36
N HIS A 86 -20.29 1.19 -5.22
CA HIS A 86 -20.96 0.77 -3.99
C HIS A 86 -19.90 0.16 -3.07
N PHE A 87 -19.72 0.73 -1.88
CA PHE A 87 -18.78 0.21 -0.90
C PHE A 87 -19.51 -0.63 0.14
N PHE A 88 -19.07 -1.88 0.32
CA PHE A 88 -19.53 -2.71 1.41
C PHE A 88 -18.89 -2.28 2.73
N PRO A 89 -19.56 -2.50 3.89
CA PRO A 89 -19.00 -2.15 5.20
C PRO A 89 -17.61 -2.73 5.47
N THR A 90 -17.35 -3.93 4.96
CA THR A 90 -16.05 -4.61 5.03
C THR A 90 -14.96 -3.86 4.27
N GLU A 91 -15.25 -3.37 3.07
CA GLU A 91 -14.32 -2.58 2.26
C GLU A 91 -13.98 -1.27 2.96
N ILE A 92 -14.98 -0.59 3.53
CA ILE A 92 -14.80 0.63 4.33
C ILE A 92 -13.89 0.34 5.54
N ALA A 93 -14.15 -0.74 6.28
CA ALA A 93 -13.31 -1.14 7.40
C ALA A 93 -11.85 -1.40 6.98
N MET A 94 -11.63 -2.08 5.85
CA MET A 94 -10.28 -2.32 5.33
C MET A 94 -9.57 -1.04 4.91
N THR A 95 -10.28 -0.01 4.42
CA THR A 95 -9.65 1.29 4.13
C THR A 95 -9.09 1.96 5.39
N LEU A 96 -9.76 1.82 6.54
CA LEU A 96 -9.27 2.32 7.83
C LEU A 96 -8.01 1.56 8.27
N VAL A 97 -7.99 0.24 8.09
CA VAL A 97 -6.81 -0.59 8.38
C VAL A 97 -5.62 -0.17 7.53
N ILE A 98 -5.82 -0.01 6.22
CA ILE A 98 -4.76 0.42 5.29
C ILE A 98 -4.27 1.83 5.65
N GLY A 99 -5.18 2.75 5.96
CA GLY A 99 -4.85 4.12 6.37
C GLY A 99 -4.01 4.15 7.65
N ALA A 100 -4.46 3.43 8.70
CA ALA A 100 -3.74 3.34 9.97
C ALA A 100 -2.35 2.70 9.81
N ALA A 101 -2.27 1.60 9.04
CA ALA A 101 -1.00 0.94 8.74
C ALA A 101 -0.03 1.85 7.97
N SER A 102 -0.54 2.63 7.02
CA SER A 102 0.26 3.59 6.24
C SER A 102 0.77 4.73 7.12
N ILE A 103 -0.06 5.30 8.00
CA ILE A 103 0.35 6.36 8.94
C ILE A 103 1.42 5.84 9.90
N ALA A 104 1.21 4.67 10.50
CA ALA A 104 2.19 4.05 11.40
C ALA A 104 3.51 3.73 10.69
N GLY A 105 3.43 3.20 9.46
CA GLY A 105 4.58 2.91 8.60
C GLY A 105 5.37 4.18 8.23
N ILE A 106 4.69 5.26 7.83
CA ILE A 106 5.31 6.56 7.54
C ILE A 106 5.99 7.13 8.79
N ALA A 107 5.29 7.13 9.93
CA ALA A 107 5.86 7.61 11.18
C ALA A 107 7.12 6.82 11.59
N ALA A 108 7.11 5.49 11.41
CA ALA A 108 8.28 4.65 11.63
C ALA A 108 9.42 4.97 10.64
N CYS A 109 9.12 5.16 9.36
CA CYS A 109 10.11 5.56 8.35
C CYS A 109 10.76 6.91 8.68
N VAL A 110 9.98 7.92 9.10
CA VAL A 110 10.51 9.24 9.47
C VAL A 110 11.42 9.15 10.70
N ARG A 111 11.01 8.38 11.72
CA ARG A 111 11.80 8.18 12.95
C ARG A 111 13.05 7.33 12.73
N TRP A 112 13.06 6.45 11.72
CA TRP A 112 14.15 5.51 11.50
C TRP A 112 15.31 6.14 10.72
N ARG A 113 16.44 6.32 11.41
CA ARG A 113 17.71 6.67 10.77
C ARG A 113 18.37 5.42 10.18
N THR A 114 18.76 5.50 8.90
CA THR A 114 19.36 4.38 8.16
C THR A 114 20.71 4.80 7.59
N PRO A 115 21.72 3.91 7.54
CA PRO A 115 23.04 4.22 6.97
C PRO A 115 23.07 4.17 5.42
N VAL A 116 21.91 4.10 4.76
CA VAL A 116 21.81 4.00 3.30
C VAL A 116 22.18 5.34 2.68
N GLY A 117 23.11 5.35 1.72
CA GLY A 117 23.52 6.55 1.01
C GLY A 117 22.38 7.20 0.21
N PRO A 118 22.43 8.52 -0.04
CA PRO A 118 21.32 9.29 -0.61
C PRO A 118 20.93 8.81 -2.02
N VAL A 119 21.89 8.42 -2.85
CA VAL A 119 21.63 7.90 -4.21
C VAL A 119 20.87 6.57 -4.15
N ALA A 120 21.30 5.64 -3.29
CA ALA A 120 20.62 4.36 -3.12
C ALA A 120 19.22 4.53 -2.51
N ALA A 121 19.07 5.47 -1.57
CA ALA A 121 17.78 5.83 -0.98
C ALA A 121 16.82 6.40 -2.03
N ALA A 122 17.27 7.37 -2.82
CA ALA A 122 16.48 7.97 -3.90
C ALA A 122 16.13 6.94 -4.98
N GLY A 123 17.10 6.14 -5.42
CA GLY A 123 16.87 5.07 -6.40
C GLY A 123 15.82 4.07 -5.92
N MET A 124 15.90 3.63 -4.66
CA MET A 124 14.92 2.70 -4.10
C MET A 124 13.52 3.33 -3.95
N PHE A 125 13.46 4.60 -3.52
CA PHE A 125 12.20 5.33 -3.41
C PHE A 125 11.52 5.49 -4.77
N LEU A 126 12.26 5.94 -5.78
CA LEU A 126 11.74 6.14 -7.14
C LEU A 126 11.34 4.82 -7.78
N LEU A 127 12.16 3.78 -7.66
CA LEU A 127 11.86 2.47 -8.20
C LEU A 127 10.61 1.86 -7.55
N ALA A 128 10.54 1.83 -6.22
CA ALA A 128 9.38 1.29 -5.52
C ALA A 128 8.11 2.10 -5.79
N GLY A 129 8.22 3.43 -5.84
CA GLY A 129 7.09 4.30 -6.22
C GLY A 129 6.61 4.06 -7.64
N ALA A 130 7.52 3.95 -8.61
CA ALA A 130 7.18 3.64 -10.00
C ALA A 130 6.53 2.25 -10.12
N LEU A 131 7.08 1.24 -9.46
CA LEU A 131 6.49 -0.11 -9.43
C LEU A 131 5.11 -0.12 -8.79
N GLN A 132 4.90 0.61 -7.68
CA GLN A 132 3.59 0.73 -7.03
C GLN A 132 2.56 1.40 -7.93
N PHE A 133 2.95 2.49 -8.60
CA PHE A 133 2.07 3.18 -9.53
C PHE A 133 1.74 2.32 -10.75
N LEU A 134 2.74 1.66 -11.35
CA LEU A 134 2.55 0.78 -12.50
C LEU A 134 1.68 -0.42 -12.15
N ALA A 135 1.94 -1.08 -11.02
CA ALA A 135 1.12 -2.19 -10.53
C ALA A 135 -0.34 -1.75 -10.36
N PHE A 136 -0.57 -0.58 -9.75
CA PHE A 136 -1.92 -0.03 -9.63
C PHE A 136 -2.55 0.26 -11.00
N ARG A 137 -1.83 0.87 -11.94
CA ARG A 137 -2.35 1.15 -13.29
C ARG A 137 -2.68 -0.12 -14.07
N VAL A 138 -1.81 -1.12 -14.02
CA VAL A 138 -2.03 -2.44 -14.66
C VAL A 138 -3.24 -3.14 -14.05
N SER A 139 -3.42 -3.04 -12.73
CA SER A 139 -4.56 -3.64 -12.04
C SER A 139 -5.93 -3.10 -12.50
N LEU A 140 -5.96 -1.91 -13.12
CA LEU A 140 -7.18 -1.29 -13.66
C LEU A 140 -7.46 -1.72 -15.11
N VAL A 141 -6.57 -2.47 -15.76
CA VAL A 141 -6.80 -2.98 -17.11
C VAL A 141 -8.00 -3.95 -17.08
N PRO A 142 -8.98 -3.83 -18.00
CA PRO A 142 -10.25 -4.54 -17.87
C PRO A 142 -10.16 -6.07 -17.83
N TYR A 143 -9.05 -6.65 -18.32
CA TYR A 143 -8.77 -8.08 -18.24
C TYR A 143 -8.39 -8.53 -16.82
N ILE A 144 -7.64 -7.71 -16.10
CA ILE A 144 -7.17 -7.97 -14.73
C ILE A 144 -8.21 -7.55 -13.70
N ALA A 145 -8.98 -6.50 -13.99
CA ALA A 145 -10.03 -6.01 -13.11
C ALA A 145 -11.26 -6.94 -13.01
N ARG A 146 -11.47 -7.84 -14.00
CA ARG A 146 -12.68 -8.67 -14.12
C ARG A 146 -12.46 -10.17 -13.96
N ARG A 147 -11.20 -10.63 -13.88
CA ARG A 147 -10.83 -12.03 -13.66
C ARG A 147 -10.40 -12.24 -12.23
#